data_AF-A0A8X6QDI5-F1
#
_entry.id   AF-A0A8X6QDI5-F1
#
_cell.length_a   1.000
_cell.length_b   1.000
_cell.length_c   1.000
_cell.angle_alpha   90.00
_cell.angle_beta   90.00
_cell.angle_gamma   90.00
#
_symmetry.space_group_name_H-M   'P 1'
#
loop_
_entity.id
_entity.type
_entity.pdbx_description
1 polymer ?
#
loop_
_entity_poly.entity_id
_entity_poly.type
_entity_poly.pdbx_seq_one_letter_code
_entity_poly.pdbx_strand_id
1 'polypeptide(L)'
;MDLLLEKHFTTQELSTEDICEEVNTFVAAGHETVALTIGWALYLIGLYPDVQTKIHEELDWIFGTDEKREVTERDLNDLKYLDCVLKSQERKQTLLPSPIRVPTIP
;
A
#
# COMPACT_ATOMS: atom_id res chain seq x y z
N MET A 1 12.50 0.92 10.73
CA MET A 1 13.13 2.01 11.51
C MET A 1 14.17 1.47 12.48
N ASP A 2 13.85 0.44 13.27
CA ASP A 2 14.78 -0.14 14.26
C ASP A 2 16.12 -0.57 13.65
N LEU A 3 16.11 -1.09 12.42
CA LEU A 3 17.32 -1.47 11.70
C LEU A 3 18.25 -0.29 11.34
N LEU A 4 17.71 0.92 11.12
CA LEU A 4 18.51 2.13 10.87
C LEU A 4 19.13 2.66 12.17
N LEU A 5 18.38 2.59 13.27
CA LEU A 5 18.86 2.92 14.60
C LEU A 5 19.95 1.94 15.04
N GLU A 6 19.78 0.65 14.79
CA GLU A 6 20.79 -0.37 15.07
C GLU A 6 22.10 -0.09 14.32
N LYS A 7 22.05 0.31 13.04
CA LYS A 7 23.25 0.71 12.29
C LYS A 7 23.90 1.97 12.85
N HIS A 8 23.12 2.97 13.24
CA HIS A 8 23.64 4.17 13.90
C HIS A 8 24.40 3.85 15.19
N PHE A 9 23.83 3.00 16.05
CA PHE A 9 24.44 2.64 17.33
C PHE A 9 25.58 1.63 17.22
N THR A 10 25.60 0.79 16.18
CA THR A 10 26.55 -0.32 16.05
C THR A 10 27.78 0.04 15.19
N THR A 11 27.59 0.77 14.09
CA THR A 11 28.69 1.10 13.16
C THR A 11 29.03 2.59 13.08
N GLN A 12 28.20 3.49 13.65
CA GLN A 12 28.34 4.96 13.53
C GLN A 12 28.46 5.46 12.07
N GLU A 13 28.04 4.66 11.09
CA GLU A 13 28.17 4.98 9.66
C GLU A 13 27.13 5.99 9.17
N LEU A 14 26.09 6.25 9.96
CA LEU A 14 24.99 7.15 9.63
C LEU A 14 24.85 8.19 10.73
N SER A 15 24.79 9.47 10.38
CA SER A 15 24.45 10.52 11.33
C SER A 15 22.95 10.54 11.65
N THR A 16 22.57 11.25 12.71
CA THR A 16 21.16 11.49 13.03
C THR A 16 20.41 12.19 11.90
N GLU A 17 21.09 13.13 11.23
CA GLU A 17 20.59 13.85 10.07
C GLU A 17 20.34 12.92 8.88
N ASP A 18 21.28 12.01 8.57
CA ASP A 18 21.10 11.04 7.48
C ASP A 18 19.89 10.12 7.72
N ILE A 19 19.67 9.70 8.98
CA ILE A 19 18.50 8.87 9.34
C ILE A 19 17.20 9.67 9.14
N CYS A 20 17.17 10.94 9.55
CA CYS A 20 16.00 11.80 9.37
C CYS A 20 15.70 12.05 7.88
N GLU A 21 16.72 12.27 7.06
CA GLU A 21 16.56 12.44 5.61
C GLU A 21 16.03 11.16 4.94
N GLU A 22 16.58 10.00 5.28
CA GLU A 22 16.10 8.71 4.77
C GLU A 22 14.64 8.47 5.19
N VAL A 23 14.30 8.70 6.47
CA VAL A 23 12.93 8.58 6.97
C VAL A 23 11.98 9.51 6.22
N ASN A 24 12.36 10.77 6.02
CA ASN A 24 11.54 11.72 5.28
C ASN A 24 11.34 11.28 3.82
N THR A 25 12.38 10.74 3.19
CA THR A 25 12.31 10.22 1.83
C THR A 25 11.36 9.02 1.75
N PHE A 26 11.46 8.06 2.67
CA PHE A 26 10.54 6.91 2.73
C PHE A 26 9.09 7.34 2.94
N VAL A 27 8.84 8.28 3.86
CA VAL A 27 7.49 8.77 4.14
C VAL A 27 6.92 9.53 2.94
N ALA A 28 7.71 10.41 2.31
CA ALA A 28 7.26 11.17 1.14
C ALA A 28 6.95 10.24 -0.05
N ALA A 29 7.85 9.33 -0.37
CA ALA A 29 7.67 8.36 -1.46
C ALA A 29 6.48 7.42 -1.19
N GLY A 30 6.29 6.98 0.05
CA GLY A 30 5.16 6.13 0.45
C GLY A 30 3.83 6.88 0.47
N HIS A 31 3.81 8.14 0.91
CA HIS A 31 2.58 8.92 1.04
C HIS A 31 1.96 9.24 -0.32
N GLU A 32 2.76 9.73 -1.28
CA GLU A 32 2.25 10.06 -2.62
C GLU A 32 1.73 8.82 -3.35
N THR A 33 2.45 7.70 -3.26
CA THR A 33 2.05 6.44 -3.91
C THR A 33 0.77 5.87 -3.30
N VAL A 34 0.67 5.80 -1.97
CA VAL A 34 -0.52 5.28 -1.29
C VAL A 34 -1.74 6.17 -1.55
N ALA A 35 -1.59 7.51 -1.48
CA ALA A 35 -2.68 8.43 -1.75
C ALA A 35 -3.23 8.28 -3.18
N LEU A 36 -2.34 8.15 -4.17
CA LEU A 36 -2.73 7.91 -5.56
C LEU A 36 -3.42 6.55 -5.73
N THR A 37 -2.87 5.48 -5.14
CA THR A 37 -3.46 4.13 -5.21
C THR A 37 -4.87 4.10 -4.64
N ILE A 38 -5.08 4.69 -3.46
CA ILE A 38 -6.41 4.77 -2.82
C ILE A 38 -7.36 5.62 -3.67
N GLY A 39 -6.91 6.78 -4.17
CA GLY A 39 -7.72 7.65 -5.02
C GLY A 39 -8.22 6.94 -6.28
N TRP A 40 -7.33 6.23 -6.99
CA TRP A 40 -7.69 5.46 -8.18
C TRP A 40 -8.60 4.27 -7.85
N ALA A 41 -8.34 3.56 -6.77
CA ALA A 41 -9.18 2.46 -6.32
C ALA A 41 -10.62 2.93 -6.06
N LEU A 42 -10.79 4.01 -5.30
CA LEU A 42 -12.11 4.59 -5.03
C LEU A 42 -12.79 5.08 -6.31
N TYR A 43 -12.04 5.71 -7.22
CA TYR A 43 -12.57 6.14 -8.51
C TYR A 43 -13.10 4.97 -9.35
N LEU A 44 -12.33 3.88 -9.48
CA LEU A 44 -12.79 2.72 -10.25
C LEU A 44 -13.92 1.97 -9.53
N ILE A 45 -13.90 1.85 -8.20
CA ILE A 45 -15.04 1.27 -7.46
C ILE A 45 -16.31 2.08 -7.71
N GLY A 46 -16.25 3.41 -7.70
CA GLY A 46 -17.39 4.28 -8.00
C GLY A 46 -17.88 4.20 -9.45
N LEU A 47 -17.02 3.82 -10.40
CA LEU A 47 -17.37 3.67 -11.81
C LEU A 47 -18.05 2.33 -12.13
N TYR A 48 -17.84 1.30 -11.30
CA TYR A 48 -18.34 -0.06 -11.50
C TYR A 48 -19.27 -0.48 -10.35
N PRO A 49 -20.59 -0.17 -10.44
CA PRO A 49 -21.55 -0.48 -9.38
C PRO A 49 -21.61 -1.97 -9.02
N ASP A 50 -21.40 -2.86 -9.98
CA ASP A 50 -21.35 -4.31 -9.78
C ASP A 50 -20.15 -4.74 -8.91
N VAL A 51 -19.00 -4.07 -9.07
CA VAL A 51 -17.83 -4.26 -8.22
C VAL A 51 -18.11 -3.71 -6.83
N GLN A 52 -18.69 -2.52 -6.74
CA GLN A 52 -19.07 -1.91 -5.47
C GLN A 52 -20.03 -2.79 -4.67
N THR A 53 -21.09 -3.33 -5.30
CA THR A 53 -22.04 -4.23 -4.64
C THR A 53 -21.35 -5.46 -4.07
N LYS A 54 -20.46 -6.10 -4.83
CA LYS A 54 -19.70 -7.27 -4.33
C LYS A 54 -18.78 -6.95 -3.16
N ILE A 55 -18.17 -5.76 -3.15
CA ILE A 55 -17.36 -5.30 -2.01
C ILE A 55 -18.25 -5.11 -0.79
N HIS A 56 -19.42 -4.49 -0.93
CA HIS A 56 -20.37 -4.34 0.17
C HIS A 56 -20.86 -5.68 0.70
N GLU A 57 -21.20 -6.64 -0.17
CA GLU A 57 -21.57 -8.00 0.23
C GLU A 57 -20.46 -8.70 1.01
N GLU A 58 -19.19 -8.54 0.59
CA GLU A 58 -18.04 -9.06 1.33
C GLU A 58 -17.90 -8.42 2.71
N LEU A 59 -18.03 -7.09 2.79
CA LEU A 59 -17.97 -6.36 4.06
C LEU A 59 -19.10 -6.78 5.02
N ASP A 60 -20.33 -6.89 4.52
CA ASP A 60 -21.49 -7.32 5.29
C ASP A 60 -21.32 -8.76 5.77
N TRP A 61 -20.66 -9.63 5.00
CA TRP A 61 -20.39 -11.01 5.41
C TRP A 61 -19.34 -11.10 6.53
N ILE A 62 -18.29 -10.27 6.49
CA ILE A 62 -17.19 -10.29 7.47
C ILE A 62 -17.57 -9.55 8.76
N PHE A 63 -18.16 -8.36 8.63
CA PHE A 63 -18.43 -7.47 9.76
C PHE A 63 -19.88 -7.58 10.27
N GLY A 64 -20.80 -8.12 9.47
CA GLY A 64 -22.19 -8.28 9.85
C GLY A 64 -22.83 -6.95 10.27
N THR A 65 -23.62 -6.99 11.35
CA THR A 65 -24.28 -5.79 11.91
C THR A 65 -23.49 -5.13 13.03
N ASP A 66 -22.26 -5.58 13.32
CA ASP A 66 -21.48 -5.08 14.45
C ASP A 66 -20.59 -3.91 14.03
N GLU A 67 -21.21 -2.74 13.89
CA GLU A 67 -20.53 -1.49 13.51
C GLU A 67 -19.50 -0.99 14.55
N LYS A 68 -19.49 -1.57 15.76
CA LYS A 68 -18.65 -1.10 16.88
C LYS A 68 -17.44 -1.99 17.15
N ARG A 69 -17.36 -3.16 16.52
CA ARG A 69 -16.23 -4.06 16.64
C ARG A 69 -14.99 -3.45 15.96
N GLU A 70 -13.86 -3.54 16.62
CA GLU A 70 -12.58 -3.16 16.02
C GLU A 70 -12.17 -4.14 14.91
N VAL A 71 -11.61 -3.59 13.83
CA VAL A 71 -11.08 -4.38 12.72
C VAL A 71 -9.81 -5.11 13.19
N THR A 72 -9.80 -6.43 13.04
CA THR A 72 -8.65 -7.28 13.39
C THR A 72 -7.87 -7.69 12.15
N GLU A 73 -6.62 -8.14 12.33
CA GLU A 73 -5.79 -8.65 11.22
C GLU A 73 -6.42 -9.84 10.49
N ARG A 74 -7.25 -10.64 11.18
CA ARG A 74 -7.96 -11.76 10.53
C ARG A 74 -8.98 -11.24 9.52
N ASP A 75 -9.68 -10.18 9.87
CA ASP A 75 -10.69 -9.56 9.01
C ASP A 75 -10.04 -9.02 7.73
N LEU A 76 -8.85 -8.43 7.86
CA LEU A 76 -8.06 -7.97 6.71
C LEU A 76 -7.69 -9.11 5.76
N ASN A 77 -7.37 -10.30 6.28
CA ASN A 77 -7.05 -11.48 5.47
C ASN A 77 -8.30 -12.07 4.78
N ASP A 78 -9.48 -11.81 5.30
CA ASP A 78 -10.74 -12.30 4.74
C ASP A 78 -11.32 -11.38 3.65
N LEU A 79 -10.85 -10.13 3.54
CA LEU A 79 -11.19 -9.14 2.49
C LEU A 79 -10.57 -9.48 1.11
N LYS A 80 -10.82 -10.69 0.62
CA LYS A 80 -10.16 -11.25 -0.57
C LYS A 80 -10.60 -10.59 -1.86
N TYR A 81 -11.87 -10.21 -1.98
CA TYR A 81 -12.40 -9.55 -3.16
C TYR A 81 -11.89 -8.11 -3.23
N LEU A 82 -11.93 -7.37 -2.11
CA LEU A 82 -11.35 -6.05 -2.04
C LEU A 82 -9.84 -6.06 -2.38
N ASP A 83 -9.07 -7.00 -1.83
CA ASP A 83 -7.64 -7.18 -2.17
C ASP A 83 -7.43 -7.48 -3.66
N CYS A 84 -8.28 -8.32 -4.27
CA CYS A 84 -8.26 -8.60 -5.70
C CYS A 84 -8.53 -7.33 -6.53
N VAL A 85 -9.51 -6.52 -6.13
CA VAL A 85 -9.83 -5.26 -6.80
C VAL A 85 -8.63 -4.31 -6.73
N LEU A 86 -8.01 -4.13 -5.56
CA LEU A 86 -6.82 -3.29 -5.38
C LEU A 86 -5.66 -3.74 -6.28
N LYS A 87 -5.33 -5.04 -6.27
CA LYS A 87 -4.27 -5.60 -7.15
C LYS A 87 -4.57 -5.43 -8.63
N SER A 88 -5.84 -5.48 -9.01
CA SER A 88 -6.25 -5.24 -10.40
C SER A 88 -5.99 -3.79 -10.85
N GLN A 89 -6.09 -2.81 -9.92
CA GLN A 89 -5.77 -1.40 -10.16
C GLN A 89 -4.28 -1.23 -10.42
N GLU A 90 -3.45 -1.77 -9.53
CA GLU A 90 -1.98 -1.67 -9.63
C GLU A 90 -1.48 -2.26 -10.95
N ARG A 91 -2.08 -3.37 -11.40
CA ARG A 91 -1.75 -3.95 -12.71
C ARG A 91 -2.10 -3.02 -13.87
N LYS A 92 -3.17 -2.23 -13.78
CA LYS A 92 -3.52 -1.21 -14.79
C LYS A 92 -2.56 -0.02 -14.74
N GLN A 93 -2.12 0.38 -13.55
CA GLN A 93 -1.17 1.49 -13.38
C GLN A 93 0.26 1.12 -13.76
N THR A 94 0.64 -0.15 -13.60
CA THR A 94 1.95 -0.73 -13.98
C THR A 94 2.15 -0.86 -15.51
N LEU A 95 1.22 -0.36 -16.33
CA LEU A 95 1.43 -0.22 -17.78
C LEU A 95 2.42 0.91 -18.15
N LEU A 96 2.95 1.64 -17.17
CA LEU A 96 4.09 2.52 -17.38
C LEU A 96 5.36 1.69 -17.67
N PRO A 97 6.22 2.14 -18.60
CA PRO A 97 7.39 1.37 -19.03
C PRO A 97 8.28 1.08 -17.83
N SER A 98 8.58 -0.20 -17.63
CA SER A 98 9.58 -0.64 -16.65
C SER A 98 10.88 0.15 -16.86
N PRO A 99 11.61 0.53 -15.80
CA PRO A 99 12.89 1.22 -15.97
C PRO A 99 13.75 0.40 -16.94
N ILE A 100 14.11 1.02 -18.06
CA ILE A 100 14.92 0.38 -19.09
C ILE A 100 16.22 -0.03 -18.42
N ARG A 101 16.43 -1.34 -18.30
CA ARG A 101 17.67 -1.88 -17.77
C ARG A 101 18.75 -1.61 -18.81
N VAL A 102 19.58 -0.60 -18.56
CA VAL A 102 20.82 -0.42 -19.32
C VAL A 102 21.73 -1.61 -19.00
N PRO A 103 22.15 -2.42 -19.98
CA PRO A 103 23.15 -3.44 -19.73
C PRO A 103 24.46 -2.73 -19.37
N THR A 104 24.91 -2.89 -18.13
CA THR A 104 26.28 -2.55 -17.74
C THR A 104 27.21 -3.50 -18.50
N ILE A 105 27.89 -2.97 -19.51
CA ILE A 105 28.95 -3.69 -20.23
C ILE A 105 30.14 -3.82 -19.26
N PRO A 106 30.72 -5.02 -19.09
CA PRO A 106 31.85 -5.25 -18.18
C PRO A 106 33.14 -4.56 -18.63
#